data_AF-A0A0M7MQQ2-F1
#
_entry.id   AF-A0A0M7MQQ2-F1
#
_cell.length_a   1.000
_cell.length_b   1.000
_cell.length_c   1.000
_cell.angle_alpha   90.00
_cell.angle_beta   90.00
_cell.angle_gamma   90.00
#
_symmetry.space_group_name_H-M   'P 1'
#
loop_
_entity.id
_entity.type
_entity.pdbx_description
1 polymer ?
#
loop_
_entity_poly.entity_id
_entity_poly.type
_entity_poly.pdbx_seq_one_letter_code
_entity_poly.pdbx_strand_id
1 'polypeptide(L)'
;MAETNTATKFEVTLAALRREGACLNGYNKVVRAIQGREFTADDGDRESYIRFRHAEPITLVAILKSNGLGDALWALRCVSGVDRDARLFAVWCARQVEHLMTDQRSKDALDVAERFANGEATEEERAAAWDAAGAAAWAAAWDAAWAAVGAAAGAAARAAAGAAARAAQKEMFIAMCEGRAPWQRAA
;
A
#
# COMPACT_ATOMS: atom_id res chain seq x y z
N MET A 1 -7.95 -17.94 -30.55
CA MET A 1 -8.22 -17.64 -29.12
C MET A 1 -7.31 -16.49 -28.77
N ALA A 2 -7.82 -15.26 -28.82
CA ALA A 2 -7.04 -14.09 -28.50
C ALA A 2 -6.95 -14.02 -26.97
N GLU A 3 -5.75 -14.24 -26.44
CA GLU A 3 -5.43 -13.88 -25.06
C GLU A 3 -5.77 -12.40 -24.90
N THR A 4 -6.83 -12.10 -24.14
CA THR A 4 -7.09 -10.76 -23.66
C THR A 4 -5.91 -10.39 -22.78
N ASN A 5 -4.94 -9.70 -23.39
CA ASN A 5 -3.87 -9.00 -22.71
C ASN A 5 -4.53 -7.97 -21.80
N THR A 6 -4.90 -8.41 -20.59
CA THR A 6 -5.36 -7.53 -19.50
C THR A 6 -4.20 -6.58 -19.26
N ALA A 7 -4.31 -5.39 -19.84
CA ALA A 7 -3.30 -4.35 -19.73
C ALA A 7 -2.93 -4.21 -18.25
N THR A 8 -1.66 -4.47 -17.91
CA THR A 8 -1.13 -4.22 -16.58
C THR A 8 -1.40 -2.76 -16.25
N LYS A 9 -2.36 -2.50 -15.35
CA LYS A 9 -2.94 -1.17 -15.19
C LYS A 9 -1.96 -0.19 -14.53
N PHE A 10 -1.00 -0.70 -13.77
CA PHE A 10 -0.10 0.11 -12.95
C PHE A 10 1.37 -0.16 -13.27
N GLU A 11 1.94 0.77 -14.02
CA GLU A 11 3.33 0.75 -14.46
C GLU A 11 4.00 2.09 -14.15
N VAL A 12 5.32 2.03 -13.94
CA VAL A 12 6.15 3.19 -13.64
C VAL A 12 7.41 3.16 -14.51
N THR A 13 8.23 4.21 -14.46
CA THR A 13 9.55 4.22 -15.10
C THR A 13 10.62 4.57 -14.07
N LEU A 14 11.88 4.18 -14.33
CA LEU A 14 13.00 4.63 -13.49
C LEU A 14 13.09 6.17 -13.43
N ALA A 15 12.75 6.85 -14.52
CA ALA A 15 12.71 8.31 -14.54
C ALA A 15 11.66 8.87 -13.57
N ALA A 16 10.45 8.29 -13.56
CA ALA A 16 9.40 8.68 -12.62
C ALA A 16 9.81 8.40 -11.16
N LEU A 17 10.36 7.21 -10.88
CA LEU A 17 10.83 6.86 -9.53
C LEU A 17 11.89 7.86 -9.00
N ARG A 18 12.85 8.27 -9.84
CA ARG A 18 13.83 9.30 -9.44
C ARG A 18 13.18 10.67 -9.23
N ARG A 19 12.27 11.06 -10.12
CA ARG A 19 11.57 12.36 -10.05
C ARG A 19 10.73 12.47 -8.78
N GLU A 20 10.05 11.41 -8.39
CA GLU A 20 9.25 11.33 -7.16
C GLU A 20 10.08 11.11 -5.90
N GLY A 21 11.41 10.99 -6.02
CA GLY A 21 12.32 10.92 -4.88
C GLY A 21 12.40 9.54 -4.21
N ALA A 22 12.40 8.46 -4.99
CA ALA A 22 12.63 7.11 -4.45
C ALA A 22 13.94 7.07 -3.64
N CYS A 23 13.95 6.37 -2.51
CA CYS A 23 15.19 6.24 -1.74
C CYS A 23 16.27 5.53 -2.57
N LEU A 24 17.54 5.88 -2.33
CA LEU A 24 18.69 5.35 -3.09
C LEU A 24 18.73 3.82 -3.08
N ASN A 25 18.54 3.22 -1.90
CA ASN A 25 18.53 1.77 -1.70
C ASN A 25 17.42 1.10 -2.55
N GLY A 26 16.17 1.56 -2.40
CA GLY A 26 15.02 1.00 -3.12
C GLY A 26 15.15 1.17 -4.63
N TYR A 27 15.55 2.36 -5.09
CA TYR A 27 15.79 2.62 -6.51
C TYR A 27 16.89 1.72 -7.08
N ASN A 28 18.03 1.61 -6.39
CA ASN A 28 19.17 0.79 -6.84
C ASN A 28 18.81 -0.70 -6.91
N LYS A 29 17.96 -1.15 -5.99
CA LYS A 29 17.44 -2.52 -5.99
C LYS A 29 16.56 -2.82 -7.20
N VAL A 30 15.69 -1.89 -7.60
CA VAL A 30 14.92 -2.00 -8.85
C VAL A 30 15.86 -2.04 -10.07
N VAL A 31 16.90 -1.19 -10.10
CA VAL A 31 17.89 -1.23 -11.19
C VAL A 31 18.58 -2.58 -11.30
N ARG A 32 19.03 -3.15 -10.17
CA ARG A 32 19.68 -4.47 -10.16
C ARG A 32 18.75 -5.59 -10.61
N ALA A 33 17.50 -5.55 -10.17
CA ALA A 33 16.50 -6.50 -10.62
C ALA A 33 16.27 -6.45 -12.14
N ILE A 34 16.16 -5.25 -12.72
CA ILE A 34 16.01 -5.10 -14.19
C ILE A 34 17.26 -5.59 -14.93
N GLN A 35 18.44 -5.39 -14.36
CA GLN A 35 19.70 -5.90 -14.93
C GLN A 35 19.88 -7.41 -14.77
N GLY A 36 19.01 -8.11 -14.04
CA GLY A 36 19.20 -9.52 -13.68
C GLY A 36 20.42 -9.75 -12.77
N ARG A 37 20.77 -8.75 -11.95
CA ARG A 37 21.92 -8.79 -11.03
C ARG A 37 21.45 -8.85 -9.58
N GLU A 38 22.22 -9.54 -8.75
CA GLU A 38 22.01 -9.48 -7.31
C GLU A 38 22.28 -8.08 -6.78
N PHE A 39 21.52 -7.69 -5.76
CA PHE A 39 21.71 -6.45 -5.01
C PHE A 39 22.71 -6.69 -3.89
N THR A 40 23.80 -5.92 -3.85
CA THR A 40 24.88 -6.10 -2.87
C THR A 40 24.80 -5.08 -1.72
N ALA A 41 25.60 -5.28 -0.68
CA ALA A 41 25.77 -4.30 0.39
C ALA A 41 26.27 -2.95 -0.15
N ASP A 42 27.29 -2.97 -1.02
CA ASP A 42 27.80 -1.77 -1.70
C ASP A 42 26.70 -1.02 -2.46
N ASP A 43 25.76 -1.72 -3.10
CA ASP A 43 24.65 -1.06 -3.80
C ASP A 43 23.69 -0.37 -2.82
N GLY A 44 23.55 -0.91 -1.61
CA GLY A 44 22.74 -0.36 -0.53
C GLY A 44 23.37 0.83 0.20
N ASP A 45 24.70 0.84 0.30
CA ASP A 45 25.47 1.92 0.93
C ASP A 45 25.79 3.06 -0.05
N ARG A 46 25.41 2.93 -1.32
CA ARG A 46 25.57 3.98 -2.33
C ARG A 46 24.84 5.26 -1.92
N GLU A 47 25.58 6.36 -1.93
CA GLU A 47 25.06 7.73 -1.81
C GLU A 47 24.54 8.31 -3.14
N SER A 48 24.34 7.46 -4.16
CA SER A 48 23.84 7.88 -5.47
C SER A 48 23.00 6.82 -6.15
N TYR A 49 22.12 7.27 -7.05
CA TYR A 49 21.39 6.37 -7.95
C TYR A 49 22.35 5.68 -8.90
N ILE A 50 22.19 4.37 -9.08
CA ILE A 50 22.86 3.63 -10.15
C ILE A 50 22.41 4.24 -11.48
N ARG A 51 23.38 4.76 -12.23
CA ARG A 51 23.15 5.29 -13.57
C ARG A 51 22.84 4.12 -14.50
N PHE A 52 21.60 4.06 -14.95
CA PHE A 52 21.12 3.04 -15.86
C PHE A 52 20.05 3.64 -16.77
N ARG A 53 20.26 3.54 -18.09
CA ARG A 53 19.32 4.04 -19.08
C ARG A 53 18.32 2.93 -19.40
N HIS A 54 17.10 3.12 -18.93
CA HIS A 54 15.98 2.20 -19.14
C HIS A 54 14.70 3.04 -19.17
N ALA A 55 13.96 2.94 -20.28
CA ALA A 55 12.77 3.74 -20.55
C ALA A 55 11.50 2.88 -20.57
N GLU A 56 11.68 1.56 -20.64
CA GLU A 56 10.60 0.60 -20.66
C GLU A 56 9.79 0.68 -19.35
N PRO A 57 8.46 0.48 -19.42
CA PRO A 57 7.62 0.43 -18.23
C PRO A 57 8.00 -0.72 -17.30
N ILE A 58 7.90 -0.46 -16.00
CA ILE A 58 8.14 -1.41 -14.93
C ILE A 58 6.82 -1.62 -14.20
N THR A 59 6.33 -2.86 -14.16
CA THR A 59 5.09 -3.19 -13.44
C THR A 59 5.30 -3.09 -11.94
N LEU A 60 4.27 -2.69 -11.19
CA LEU A 60 4.34 -2.71 -9.72
C LEU A 60 4.55 -4.12 -9.16
N VAL A 61 4.10 -5.16 -9.88
CA VAL A 61 4.36 -6.56 -9.52
C VAL A 61 5.86 -6.90 -9.63
N ALA A 62 6.58 -6.32 -10.59
CA ALA A 62 8.04 -6.48 -10.67
C ALA A 62 8.74 -5.83 -9.46
N ILE A 63 8.32 -4.62 -9.06
CA ILE A 63 8.85 -3.94 -7.86
C ILE A 63 8.52 -4.73 -6.60
N LEU A 64 7.31 -5.27 -6.49
CA LEU A 64 6.92 -6.14 -5.38
C LEU A 64 7.85 -7.37 -5.27
N LYS A 65 8.23 -7.97 -6.40
CA LYS A 65 9.14 -9.13 -6.43
C LYS A 65 10.57 -8.76 -6.03
N SER A 66 11.09 -7.63 -6.51
CA SER A 66 12.48 -7.23 -6.25
C SER A 66 12.69 -6.58 -4.88
N ASN A 67 11.73 -5.76 -4.45
CA ASN A 67 11.89 -4.87 -3.32
C ASN A 67 10.99 -5.23 -2.14
N GLY A 68 9.81 -5.79 -2.43
CA GLY A 68 8.78 -6.09 -1.46
C GLY A 68 7.64 -5.08 -1.46
N LEU A 69 6.65 -5.33 -0.61
CA LEU A 69 5.36 -4.63 -0.63
C LEU A 69 5.48 -3.13 -0.29
N GLY A 70 6.38 -2.75 0.63
CA GLY A 70 6.54 -1.35 1.03
C GLY A 70 6.94 -0.44 -0.14
N ASP A 71 7.97 -0.84 -0.89
CA ASP A 71 8.43 -0.09 -2.07
C ASP A 71 7.42 -0.13 -3.21
N ALA A 72 6.69 -1.25 -3.37
CA ALA A 72 5.62 -1.35 -4.36
C ALA A 72 4.43 -0.41 -4.04
N LEU A 73 4.06 -0.29 -2.76
CA LEU A 73 3.05 0.68 -2.30
C LEU A 73 3.54 2.12 -2.47
N TRP A 74 4.80 2.41 -2.13
CA TRP A 74 5.39 3.73 -2.35
C TRP A 74 5.37 4.12 -3.84
N ALA A 75 5.67 3.17 -4.74
CA ALA A 75 5.70 3.39 -6.18
C ALA A 75 4.32 3.73 -6.80
N LEU A 76 3.20 3.48 -6.10
CA LEU A 76 1.87 3.94 -6.53
C LEU A 76 1.84 5.46 -6.80
N ARG A 77 2.65 6.25 -6.07
CA ARG A 77 2.76 7.71 -6.29
C ARG A 77 3.22 8.09 -7.70
N CYS A 78 3.89 7.18 -8.39
CA CYS A 78 4.37 7.38 -9.75
C CYS A 78 3.35 6.99 -10.82
N VAL A 79 2.19 6.44 -10.42
CA VAL A 79 1.17 5.91 -11.32
C VAL A 79 0.03 6.90 -11.46
N SER A 80 -0.23 7.35 -12.69
CA SER A 80 -1.36 8.23 -12.97
C SER A 80 -2.70 7.48 -12.88
N GLY A 81 -3.71 8.08 -12.25
CA GLY A 81 -5.07 7.52 -12.19
C GLY A 81 -5.24 6.33 -11.22
N VAL A 82 -4.26 6.09 -10.35
CA VAL A 82 -4.31 4.98 -9.37
C VAL A 82 -5.16 5.30 -8.14
N ASP A 83 -5.54 6.56 -7.94
CA ASP A 83 -6.13 7.07 -6.69
C ASP A 83 -7.31 6.24 -6.19
N ARG A 84 -8.26 5.90 -7.08
CA ARG A 84 -9.42 5.08 -6.72
C ARG A 84 -9.01 3.70 -6.21
N ASP A 85 -8.18 3.00 -6.98
CA ASP A 85 -7.74 1.64 -6.65
C ASP A 85 -6.87 1.62 -5.38
N ALA A 86 -5.99 2.61 -5.21
CA ALA A 86 -5.16 2.76 -4.01
C ALA A 86 -6.00 3.02 -2.75
N ARG A 87 -7.03 3.87 -2.84
CA ARG A 87 -7.95 4.13 -1.72
C ARG A 87 -8.75 2.89 -1.35
N LEU A 88 -9.29 2.17 -2.33
CA LEU A 88 -10.06 0.94 -2.09
C LEU A 88 -9.20 -0.20 -1.55
N PHE A 89 -7.93 -0.29 -1.97
CA PHE A 89 -6.96 -1.19 -1.34
C PHE A 89 -6.72 -0.83 0.13
N ALA A 90 -6.59 0.45 0.47
CA ALA A 90 -6.42 0.89 1.85
C ALA A 90 -7.67 0.58 2.70
N VAL A 91 -8.89 0.83 2.17
CA VAL A 91 -10.15 0.46 2.82
C VAL A 91 -10.22 -1.05 3.04
N TRP A 92 -9.92 -1.86 2.03
CA TRP A 92 -9.91 -3.32 2.17
C TRP A 92 -8.94 -3.79 3.25
N CYS A 93 -7.74 -3.22 3.30
CA CYS A 93 -6.75 -3.49 4.35
C CYS A 93 -7.29 -3.14 5.74
N ALA A 94 -7.93 -1.97 5.89
CA ALA A 94 -8.51 -1.54 7.15
C ALA A 94 -9.68 -2.43 7.58
N ARG A 95 -10.50 -2.90 6.62
CA ARG A 95 -11.59 -3.85 6.87
C ARG A 95 -11.10 -5.20 7.41
N GLN A 96 -9.88 -5.64 7.08
CA GLN A 96 -9.32 -6.88 7.65
C GLN A 96 -9.15 -6.81 9.17
N VAL A 97 -8.99 -5.60 9.70
CA VAL A 97 -8.81 -5.35 11.14
C VAL A 97 -10.01 -4.59 11.74
N GLU A 98 -11.14 -4.52 11.02
CA GLU A 98 -12.36 -3.84 11.49
C GLU A 98 -12.87 -4.42 12.81
N HIS A 99 -12.66 -5.72 13.04
CA HIS A 99 -12.98 -6.39 14.31
C HIS A 99 -12.21 -5.84 15.52
N LEU A 100 -11.10 -5.11 15.30
CA LEU A 100 -10.35 -4.39 16.33
C LEU A 100 -10.84 -2.95 16.51
N MET A 101 -11.71 -2.44 15.63
CA MET A 101 -12.29 -1.11 15.71
C MET A 101 -13.52 -1.14 16.61
N THR A 102 -13.37 -0.64 17.84
CA THR A 102 -14.45 -0.61 18.84
C THR A 102 -15.36 0.60 18.68
N ASP A 103 -14.84 1.72 18.17
CA ASP A 103 -15.61 2.95 17.95
C ASP A 103 -16.30 2.93 16.58
N GLN A 104 -17.61 3.20 16.57
CA GLN A 104 -18.41 3.21 15.35
C GLN A 104 -17.93 4.27 14.34
N ARG A 105 -17.42 5.41 14.80
CA ARG A 105 -16.90 6.48 13.92
C ARG A 105 -15.73 6.01 13.07
N SER A 106 -14.92 5.08 13.58
CA SER A 106 -13.83 4.47 12.81
C SER A 106 -14.36 3.60 11.68
N LYS A 107 -15.48 2.89 11.89
CA LYS A 107 -16.14 2.08 10.86
C LYS A 107 -16.84 2.96 9.83
N ASP A 108 -17.58 3.96 10.29
CA ASP A 108 -18.26 4.92 9.41
C ASP A 108 -17.26 5.65 8.49
N ALA A 109 -16.06 5.95 8.98
CA ALA A 109 -15.00 6.53 8.17
C ALA A 109 -14.50 5.61 7.04
N LEU A 110 -14.55 4.27 7.22
CA LEU A 110 -14.25 3.33 6.13
C LEU A 110 -15.32 3.40 5.04
N ASP A 111 -16.59 3.48 5.43
CA ASP A 111 -17.71 3.58 4.49
C ASP A 111 -17.65 4.89 3.69
N VAL A 112 -17.34 6.01 4.35
CA VAL A 112 -17.13 7.30 3.66
C VAL A 112 -15.90 7.25 2.75
N ALA A 113 -14.80 6.63 3.18
CA ALA A 113 -13.60 6.49 2.34
C ALA A 113 -13.86 5.64 1.09
N GLU A 114 -14.66 4.58 1.20
CA GLU A 114 -15.09 3.73 0.09
C GLU A 114 -15.96 4.52 -0.91
N ARG A 115 -16.99 5.21 -0.41
CA ARG A 115 -17.84 6.10 -1.22
C ARG A 115 -17.03 7.19 -1.91
N PHE A 116 -16.13 7.85 -1.19
CA PHE A 116 -15.25 8.87 -1.75
C PHE A 116 -14.37 8.31 -2.87
N ALA A 117 -13.81 7.10 -2.71
CA ALA A 117 -13.04 6.45 -3.75
C ALA A 117 -13.87 6.16 -5.01
N ASN A 118 -15.17 5.90 -4.85
CA ASN A 118 -16.13 5.73 -5.95
C ASN A 118 -16.72 7.04 -6.50
N GLY A 119 -16.38 8.20 -5.92
CA GLY A 119 -16.94 9.49 -6.32
C GLY A 119 -18.36 9.76 -5.80
N GLU A 120 -18.78 9.03 -4.78
CA GLU A 120 -20.11 9.09 -4.14
C GLU A 120 -20.12 9.90 -2.82
N ALA A 121 -18.98 10.48 -2.46
CA ALA A 121 -18.82 11.39 -1.33
C ALA A 121 -17.88 12.53 -1.70
N THR A 122 -18.03 13.67 -1.03
CA THR A 122 -17.17 14.86 -1.23
C THR A 122 -15.89 14.78 -0.40
N GLU A 123 -14.92 15.63 -0.72
CA GLU A 123 -13.68 15.75 0.07
C GLU A 123 -13.99 16.25 1.48
N GLU A 124 -14.99 17.12 1.64
CA GLU A 124 -15.43 17.62 2.95
C GLU A 124 -16.03 16.49 3.80
N GLU A 125 -16.89 15.65 3.21
CA GLU A 125 -17.43 14.46 3.90
C GLU A 125 -16.30 13.52 4.32
N ARG A 126 -15.31 13.29 3.42
CA ARG A 126 -14.13 12.47 3.72
C ARG A 126 -13.29 13.06 4.84
N ALA A 127 -13.04 14.37 4.82
CA ALA A 127 -12.24 15.06 5.83
C ALA A 127 -12.93 15.03 7.21
N ALA A 128 -14.23 15.31 7.26
CA ALA A 128 -15.00 15.26 8.50
C ALA A 128 -15.01 13.84 9.11
N ALA A 129 -15.19 12.81 8.29
CA ALA A 129 -15.13 11.42 8.75
C ALA A 129 -13.73 11.03 9.23
N TRP A 130 -12.68 11.50 8.55
CA TRP A 130 -11.30 11.29 8.95
C TRP A 130 -10.99 11.93 10.31
N ASP A 131 -11.42 13.18 10.53
CA ASP A 131 -11.23 13.88 11.80
C ASP A 131 -11.97 13.18 12.95
N ALA A 132 -13.20 12.71 12.70
CA ALA A 132 -13.98 11.95 13.68
C ALA A 132 -13.31 10.62 14.05
N ALA A 133 -12.78 9.89 13.06
CA ALA A 133 -12.03 8.66 13.28
C ALA A 133 -10.70 8.92 14.00
N GLY A 134 -10.02 10.03 13.69
CA GLY A 134 -8.82 10.47 14.39
C GLY A 134 -9.09 10.74 15.87
N ALA A 135 -10.18 11.45 16.19
CA ALA A 135 -10.61 11.69 17.56
C ALA A 135 -10.95 10.39 18.31
N ALA A 136 -11.57 9.41 17.62
CA ALA A 136 -11.83 8.09 18.17
C ALA A 136 -10.53 7.32 18.47
N ALA A 137 -9.57 7.34 17.55
CA ALA A 137 -8.26 6.70 17.75
C ALA A 137 -7.49 7.32 18.92
N TRP A 138 -7.55 8.66 19.07
CA TRP A 138 -6.97 9.34 20.23
C TRP A 138 -7.65 8.94 21.54
N ALA A 139 -8.98 8.87 21.59
CA ALA A 139 -9.70 8.42 22.77
C ALA A 139 -9.34 6.97 23.15
N ALA A 140 -9.34 6.06 22.15
CA ALA A 140 -8.96 4.67 22.35
C ALA A 140 -7.49 4.50 22.80
N ALA A 141 -6.57 5.33 22.28
CA ALA A 141 -5.18 5.33 22.70
C ALA A 141 -5.03 5.81 24.15
N TRP A 142 -5.80 6.82 24.57
CA TRP A 142 -5.86 7.26 25.96
C TRP A 142 -6.39 6.17 26.89
N ASP A 143 -7.49 5.50 26.51
CA ASP A 143 -8.07 4.38 27.28
C ASP A 143 -7.10 3.19 27.36
N ALA A 144 -6.45 2.85 26.24
CA ALA A 144 -5.45 1.80 26.17
C ALA A 144 -4.19 2.14 26.97
N ALA A 145 -3.75 3.41 26.99
CA ALA A 145 -2.65 3.86 27.82
C ALA A 145 -3.00 3.68 29.31
N TRP A 146 -4.21 4.03 29.72
CA TRP A 146 -4.71 3.78 31.08
C TRP A 146 -4.81 2.28 31.41
N ALA A 147 -5.25 1.44 30.47
CA ALA A 147 -5.30 -0.01 30.65
C ALA A 147 -3.92 -0.67 30.66
N ALA A 148 -2.95 -0.14 29.90
CA ALA A 148 -1.57 -0.64 29.82
C ALA A 148 -0.77 -0.40 31.09
N VAL A 149 -1.18 0.56 31.94
CA VAL A 149 -0.70 0.65 33.33
C VAL A 149 -0.97 -0.65 34.12
N GLY A 150 -1.88 -1.52 33.64
CA GLY A 150 -2.28 -2.75 34.31
C GLY A 150 -1.84 -4.09 33.70
N ALA A 151 -1.24 -4.20 32.51
CA ALA A 151 -0.88 -5.53 31.97
C ALA A 151 0.22 -5.56 30.90
N ALA A 152 1.13 -6.52 31.03
CA ALA A 152 2.12 -6.87 30.01
C ALA A 152 2.15 -8.39 29.76
N ALA A 153 1.59 -8.86 28.65
CA ALA A 153 1.94 -10.11 27.99
C ALA A 153 1.34 -10.15 26.57
N GLY A 154 2.12 -10.56 25.56
CA GLY A 154 1.54 -10.91 24.24
C GLY A 154 2.36 -10.58 22.99
N ALA A 155 3.69 -10.57 23.04
CA ALA A 155 4.52 -10.17 21.89
C ALA A 155 4.54 -11.19 20.73
N ALA A 156 4.50 -12.49 21.02
CA ALA A 156 4.67 -13.54 20.00
C ALA A 156 3.44 -13.73 19.08
N ALA A 157 2.23 -13.71 19.63
CA ALA A 157 1.00 -13.83 18.85
C ALA A 157 0.81 -12.66 17.86
N ARG A 158 1.26 -11.46 18.24
CA ARG A 158 1.26 -10.26 17.39
C ARG A 158 2.18 -10.40 16.17
N ALA A 159 3.32 -11.07 16.31
CA ALA A 159 4.26 -11.28 15.19
C ALA A 159 3.70 -12.22 14.12
N ALA A 160 3.10 -13.35 14.52
CA ALA A 160 2.50 -14.31 13.58
C ALA A 160 1.25 -13.74 12.87
N ALA A 161 0.38 -13.06 13.61
CA ALA A 161 -0.76 -12.34 13.03
C ALA A 161 -0.32 -11.26 12.03
N GLY A 162 0.77 -10.55 12.33
CA GLY A 162 1.37 -9.57 11.42
C GLY A 162 1.91 -10.16 10.11
N ALA A 163 2.46 -11.39 10.15
CA ALA A 163 2.94 -12.06 8.94
C ALA A 163 1.79 -12.51 8.03
N ALA A 164 0.73 -13.07 8.60
CA ALA A 164 -0.45 -13.49 7.84
C ALA A 164 -1.16 -12.29 7.18
N ALA A 165 -1.30 -11.17 7.90
CA ALA A 165 -1.85 -9.93 7.35
C ALA A 165 -1.03 -9.41 6.17
N ARG A 166 0.31 -9.42 6.27
CA ARG A 166 1.20 -9.00 5.17
C ARG A 166 1.09 -9.91 3.94
N ALA A 167 0.90 -11.21 4.13
CA ALA A 167 0.69 -12.13 3.02
C ALA A 167 -0.64 -11.83 2.30
N ALA A 168 -1.73 -11.63 3.05
CA ALA A 168 -3.03 -11.26 2.49
C ALA A 168 -2.98 -9.92 1.73
N GLN A 169 -2.28 -8.91 2.27
CA GLN A 169 -2.06 -7.64 1.61
C GLN A 169 -1.29 -7.79 0.30
N LYS A 170 -0.24 -8.63 0.28
CA LYS A 170 0.54 -8.90 -0.92
C LYS A 170 -0.32 -9.52 -2.02
N GLU A 171 -1.12 -10.53 -1.68
CA GLU A 171 -2.00 -11.19 -2.65
C GLU A 171 -3.07 -10.23 -3.18
N MET A 172 -3.68 -9.41 -2.31
CA MET A 172 -4.66 -8.42 -2.75
C MET A 172 -4.03 -7.31 -3.61
N PHE A 173 -2.79 -6.90 -3.30
CA PHE A 173 -2.07 -5.92 -4.12
C PHE A 173 -1.77 -6.46 -5.52
N ILE A 174 -1.37 -7.73 -5.63
CA ILE A 174 -1.20 -8.40 -6.93
C ILE A 174 -2.54 -8.46 -7.69
N ALA A 175 -3.62 -8.88 -7.01
CA ALA A 175 -4.95 -8.92 -7.62
C ALA A 175 -5.38 -7.54 -8.14
N MET A 176 -5.13 -6.47 -7.38
CA MET A 176 -5.38 -5.08 -7.77
C MET A 176 -4.58 -4.67 -9.01
N CYS A 177 -3.28 -5.02 -9.06
CA CYS A 177 -2.43 -4.71 -10.21
C CYS A 177 -2.85 -5.43 -11.49
N GLU A 178 -3.45 -6.61 -11.34
CA GLU A 178 -3.93 -7.46 -12.44
C GLU A 178 -5.40 -7.20 -12.82
N GLY A 179 -6.07 -6.23 -12.19
CA GLY A 179 -7.47 -5.92 -12.49
C GLY A 179 -8.47 -6.93 -11.92
N ARG A 180 -8.06 -7.76 -10.96
CA ARG A 180 -8.84 -8.86 -10.38
C ARG A 180 -9.35 -8.56 -8.97
N ALA A 181 -9.07 -7.38 -8.41
CA ALA A 181 -9.55 -7.03 -7.08
C ALA A 181 -11.08 -6.94 -7.06
N PRO A 182 -11.74 -7.21 -5.90
CA PRO A 182 -13.20 -7.21 -5.82
C PRO A 182 -13.87 -5.92 -6.32
N TRP A 183 -13.24 -4.77 -6.09
CA TRP A 183 -13.75 -3.44 -6.50
C TRP A 183 -13.45 -3.05 -7.96
N GLN A 184 -12.74 -3.91 -8.70
CA GLN A 184 -12.43 -3.74 -10.12
C GLN A 184 -13.32 -4.60 -11.02
N ARG A 185 -13.97 -5.62 -10.45
CA ARG A 185 -14.98 -6.41 -11.15
C ARG A 185 -16.24 -5.55 -11.15
N ALA A 186 -16.77 -5.25 -12.33
CA ALA A 186 -18.04 -4.55 -12.46
C ALA A 186 -19.11 -5.30 -11.65
N ALA A 187 -19.90 -4.56 -10.86
CA ALA A 187 -21.14 -5.05 -10.29
C ALA A 187 -22.15 -5.37 -11.40
#